data_AF-A0A2G0YCU2-F1
#
_entry.id   AF-A0A2G0YCU2-F1
#
_cell.length_a   1.000
_cell.length_b   1.000
_cell.length_c   1.000
_cell.angle_alpha   90.00
_cell.angle_beta   90.00
_cell.angle_gamma   90.00
#
_symmetry.space_group_name_H-M   'P 1'
#
loop_
_entity.id
_entity.type
_entity.pdbx_description
1 polymer ?
#
loop_
_entity_poly.entity_id
_entity_poly.type
_entity_poly.pdbx_seq_one_letter_code
_entity_poly.pdbx_strand_id
1 'polypeptide(L)'
;MDRQASLRAFLAQYFPTFICAFFLACFSLSAAISLASSTFFRSDPERARYSFLAAVFLGLFLAFSHFVMIRGREWGAWVIAAFYVVCLLVVLPTYSYRPHMAAYVIGLLFPLAGLLLLNSQRHREMRQKLVELRHLRQAATAKYKKR
;
A
#
# COMPACT_ATOMS: atom_id res chain seq x y z
N MET A 1 -22.56 -11.30 24.31
CA MET A 1 -22.58 -11.01 22.87
C MET A 1 -21.18 -10.59 22.41
N ASP A 2 -20.31 -11.60 22.39
CA ASP A 2 -19.26 -11.90 21.42
C ASP A 2 -18.38 -10.76 20.89
N ARG A 3 -17.36 -10.41 21.67
CA ARG A 3 -16.19 -9.63 21.22
C ARG A 3 -15.56 -10.20 19.93
N GLN A 4 -15.69 -11.50 19.67
CA GLN A 4 -15.26 -12.13 18.42
C GLN A 4 -16.20 -11.81 17.25
N ALA A 5 -17.51 -11.72 17.47
CA ALA A 5 -18.47 -11.34 16.42
C ALA A 5 -18.31 -9.85 16.04
N SER A 6 -18.05 -8.98 17.01
CA SER A 6 -17.79 -7.56 16.73
C SER A 6 -16.46 -7.34 16.00
N LEU A 7 -15.40 -8.08 16.35
CA LEU A 7 -14.13 -8.05 15.62
C LEU A 7 -14.26 -8.62 14.21
N ARG A 8 -15.01 -9.71 14.02
CA ARG A 8 -15.26 -10.28 12.69
C ARG A 8 -16.10 -9.35 11.81
N ALA A 9 -17.13 -8.71 12.36
CA ALA A 9 -17.92 -7.71 11.64
C ALA A 9 -17.08 -6.47 11.29
N PHE A 10 -16.24 -6.01 12.21
CA PHE A 10 -15.30 -4.90 11.97
C PHE A 10 -14.30 -5.28 10.86
N LEU A 11 -13.67 -6.44 10.95
CA LEU A 11 -12.77 -6.93 9.91
C LEU A 11 -13.52 -7.07 8.58
N ALA A 12 -14.67 -7.73 8.52
CA ALA A 12 -15.44 -7.89 7.29
C ALA A 12 -15.84 -6.56 6.64
N GLN A 13 -16.06 -5.50 7.44
CA GLN A 13 -16.44 -4.19 6.93
C GLN A 13 -15.25 -3.38 6.38
N TYR A 14 -14.06 -3.51 6.98
CA TYR A 14 -12.91 -2.67 6.62
C TYR A 14 -11.80 -3.40 5.84
N PHE A 15 -11.71 -4.72 5.97
CA PHE A 15 -10.74 -5.57 5.28
C PHE A 15 -10.87 -5.58 3.75
N PRO A 16 -12.08 -5.49 3.15
CA PRO A 16 -12.21 -5.39 1.69
C PRO A 16 -11.55 -4.12 1.14
N THR A 17 -11.73 -2.98 1.81
CA THR A 17 -11.11 -1.71 1.39
C THR A 17 -9.58 -1.79 1.50
N PHE A 18 -9.06 -2.43 2.54
CA PHE A 18 -7.64 -2.69 2.71
C PHE A 18 -7.06 -3.61 1.62
N ILE A 19 -7.75 -4.71 1.34
CA ILE A 19 -7.39 -5.65 0.28
C ILE A 19 -7.38 -4.96 -1.08
N CYS A 20 -8.40 -4.15 -1.37
CA CYS A 20 -8.44 -3.36 -2.60
C CYS A 20 -7.23 -2.44 -2.69
N ALA A 21 -6.88 -1.71 -1.63
CA ALA A 21 -5.69 -0.87 -1.61
C ALA A 21 -4.41 -1.69 -1.85
N PHE A 22 -4.28 -2.86 -1.23
CA PHE A 22 -3.11 -3.72 -1.44
C PHE A 22 -2.98 -4.19 -2.89
N PHE A 23 -4.07 -4.69 -3.48
CA PHE A 23 -4.06 -5.10 -4.89
C PHE A 23 -3.77 -3.93 -5.82
N LEU A 24 -4.33 -2.75 -5.54
CA LEU A 24 -4.07 -1.55 -6.33
C LEU A 24 -2.58 -1.19 -6.34
N ALA A 25 -1.91 -1.28 -5.18
CA ALA A 25 -0.48 -1.08 -5.08
C ALA A 25 0.34 -2.13 -5.83
N CYS A 26 -0.03 -3.42 -5.76
CA CYS A 26 0.64 -4.48 -6.51
C CYS A 26 0.54 -4.27 -8.03
N PHE A 27 -0.65 -3.92 -8.53
CA PHE A 27 -0.85 -3.63 -9.96
C PHE A 27 -0.08 -2.38 -10.40
N SER A 28 -0.10 -1.33 -9.59
CA SER A 28 0.68 -0.10 -9.85
C SER A 28 2.18 -0.39 -9.89
N LEU A 29 2.70 -1.18 -8.95
CA LEU A 29 4.11 -1.56 -8.90
C LEU A 29 4.51 -2.39 -10.12
N SER A 30 3.70 -3.38 -10.49
CA SER A 30 3.94 -4.21 -11.67
C SER A 30 3.99 -3.37 -12.95
N ALA A 31 3.03 -2.45 -13.12
CA ALA A 31 3.01 -1.51 -14.25
C ALA A 31 4.24 -0.60 -14.25
N ALA A 32 4.61 -0.01 -13.10
CA ALA A 32 5.76 0.88 -12.98
C ALA A 32 7.08 0.15 -13.30
N ILE A 33 7.29 -1.07 -12.80
CA ILE A 33 8.49 -1.87 -13.10
C ILE A 33 8.53 -2.27 -14.57
N SER A 34 7.39 -2.69 -15.13
CA SER A 34 7.32 -3.05 -16.55
C SER A 34 7.68 -1.85 -17.45
N LEU A 35 7.11 -0.67 -17.16
CA LEU A 35 7.42 0.58 -17.86
C LEU A 35 8.87 1.01 -17.66
N ALA A 36 9.37 1.02 -16.43
CA ALA A 36 10.74 1.41 -16.12
C ALA A 36 11.78 0.48 -16.76
N SER A 37 11.51 -0.83 -16.77
CA SER A 37 12.38 -1.81 -17.44
C SER A 37 12.44 -1.56 -18.95
N SER A 38 11.31 -1.24 -19.58
CA SER A 38 11.23 -1.05 -21.03
C SER A 38 11.79 0.30 -21.51
N THR A 39 11.88 1.29 -20.62
CA THR A 39 12.41 2.63 -20.93
C THR A 39 13.83 2.85 -20.44
N PHE A 40 14.09 2.75 -19.14
CA PHE A 40 15.40 3.11 -18.55
C PHE A 40 16.48 2.06 -18.78
N PHE A 41 16.12 0.78 -18.78
CA PHE A 41 17.07 -0.33 -18.90
C PHE A 41 17.04 -0.99 -20.28
N ARG A 42 16.59 -0.26 -21.32
CA ARG A 42 16.40 -0.84 -22.66
C ARG A 42 17.68 -1.43 -23.27
N SER A 43 18.84 -0.89 -22.91
CA SER A 43 20.16 -1.27 -23.43
C SER A 43 20.97 -2.20 -22.52
N ASP A 44 20.49 -2.51 -21.30
CA ASP A 44 21.26 -3.30 -20.33
C ASP A 44 20.87 -4.80 -20.36
N PRO A 45 21.83 -5.72 -20.51
CA PRO A 45 21.57 -7.16 -20.47
C PRO A 45 21.08 -7.64 -19.09
N GLU A 46 21.43 -6.91 -18.02
CA GLU A 46 21.04 -7.21 -16.63
C GLU A 46 19.67 -6.63 -16.25
N ARG A 47 18.93 -6.03 -17.19
CA ARG A 47 17.60 -5.44 -16.97
C ARG A 47 16.65 -6.37 -16.21
N ALA A 48 16.63 -7.66 -16.55
CA ALA A 48 15.75 -8.64 -15.91
C ALA A 48 16.06 -8.78 -14.42
N ARG A 49 17.35 -8.79 -14.06
CA ARG A 49 17.80 -8.86 -12.66
C ARG A 49 17.47 -7.59 -11.89
N TYR A 50 17.72 -6.41 -12.44
CA TYR A 50 17.35 -5.15 -11.78
C TYR A 50 15.84 -5.01 -11.57
N SER A 51 15.05 -5.37 -12.58
CA SER A 51 13.57 -5.34 -12.49
C SER A 51 13.05 -6.33 -11.44
N PHE A 52 13.65 -7.52 -11.38
CA PHE A 52 13.31 -8.54 -10.39
C PHE A 52 13.69 -8.10 -8.97
N LEU A 53 14.89 -7.58 -8.77
CA LEU A 53 15.32 -7.03 -7.48
C LEU A 53 14.42 -5.88 -7.04
N ALA A 54 14.11 -4.94 -7.94
CA ALA A 54 13.18 -3.85 -7.66
C ALA A 54 11.80 -4.38 -7.25
N ALA A 55 11.27 -5.39 -7.95
CA ALA A 55 9.99 -6.02 -7.61
C ALA A 55 10.00 -6.64 -6.21
N VAL A 56 11.07 -7.38 -5.87
CA VAL A 56 11.21 -8.02 -4.56
C VAL A 56 11.33 -6.97 -3.45
N PHE A 57 12.23 -6.00 -3.60
CA PHE A 57 12.44 -4.96 -2.59
C PHE A 57 11.20 -4.09 -2.37
N LEU A 58 10.60 -3.58 -3.44
CA LEU A 58 9.41 -2.73 -3.36
C LEU A 58 8.19 -3.54 -2.88
N GLY A 59 8.04 -4.79 -3.30
CA GLY A 59 6.98 -5.68 -2.83
C GLY A 59 7.08 -6.00 -1.35
N LEU A 60 8.28 -6.31 -0.84
CA LEU A 60 8.53 -6.52 0.59
C LEU A 60 8.26 -5.25 1.41
N PHE A 61 8.72 -4.10 0.90
CA PHE A 61 8.48 -2.82 1.55
C PHE A 61 6.98 -2.48 1.62
N LEU A 62 6.24 -2.78 0.55
CA LEU A 62 4.79 -2.63 0.50
C LEU A 62 4.10 -3.54 1.52
N ALA A 63 4.48 -4.82 1.57
CA ALA A 63 3.93 -5.80 2.52
C ALA A 63 4.20 -5.38 3.97
N PHE A 64 5.42 -4.92 4.26
CA PHE A 64 5.78 -4.41 5.58
C PHE A 64 4.96 -3.18 5.97
N SER A 65 4.75 -2.25 5.04
CA SER A 65 3.95 -1.04 5.27
C SER A 65 2.49 -1.37 5.59
N HIS A 66 1.91 -2.33 4.86
CA HIS A 66 0.56 -2.85 5.11
C HIS A 66 0.48 -3.56 6.47
N PHE A 67 1.50 -4.32 6.85
CA PHE A 67 1.58 -4.97 8.16
C PHE A 67 1.64 -3.95 9.30
N VAL A 68 2.47 -2.91 9.18
CA VAL A 68 2.57 -1.80 10.15
C VAL A 68 1.25 -1.06 10.27
N MET A 69 0.53 -0.89 9.15
CA MET A 69 -0.79 -0.26 9.14
C MET A 69 -1.83 -1.10 9.90
N ILE A 70 -1.85 -2.43 9.72
CA ILE A 70 -2.74 -3.34 10.47
C ILE A 70 -2.45 -3.28 11.98
N ARG A 71 -1.19 -3.05 12.38
CA ARG A 71 -0.82 -2.87 13.79
C ARG A 71 -1.30 -1.54 14.40
N GLY A 72 -2.10 -0.75 13.68
CA GLY A 72 -2.65 0.52 14.15
C GLY A 72 -1.59 1.60 14.28
N ARG A 73 -0.48 1.51 13.52
CA ARG A 73 0.50 2.59 13.44
C ARG A 73 0.16 3.43 12.22
N GLU A 74 -0.23 4.67 12.46
CA GLU A 74 -0.57 5.65 11.43
C GLU A 74 0.55 5.89 10.40
N TRP A 75 1.82 5.72 10.79
CA TRP A 75 2.98 5.85 9.91
C TRP A 75 2.94 4.88 8.72
N GLY A 76 2.41 3.66 8.89
CA GLY A 76 2.36 2.66 7.80
C GLY A 76 1.55 3.14 6.60
N ALA A 77 0.46 3.85 6.82
CA ALA A 77 -0.34 4.39 5.71
C ALA A 77 0.27 5.66 5.08
N TRP A 78 1.10 6.41 5.81
CA TRP A 78 1.90 7.48 5.20
C TRP A 78 2.96 6.90 4.26
N VAL A 79 3.57 5.77 4.62
CA VAL A 79 4.51 5.05 3.75
C VAL A 79 3.82 4.52 2.50
N ILE A 80 2.60 3.95 2.61
CA ILE A 80 1.83 3.51 1.43
C ILE A 80 1.44 4.70 0.55
N ALA A 81 1.06 5.84 1.14
CA ALA A 81 0.77 7.06 0.38
C ALA A 81 2.01 7.57 -0.37
N ALA A 82 3.16 7.64 0.31
CA ALA A 82 4.43 8.02 -0.30
C ALA A 82 4.81 7.06 -1.43
N PHE A 83 4.60 5.75 -1.25
CA PHE A 83 4.82 4.75 -2.28
C PHE A 83 3.99 5.01 -3.54
N TYR A 84 2.70 5.32 -3.40
CA TYR A 84 1.85 5.66 -4.55
C TYR A 84 2.32 6.93 -5.26
N VAL A 85 2.76 7.94 -4.52
CA VAL A 85 3.34 9.16 -5.09
C VAL A 85 4.63 8.85 -5.86
N VAL A 86 5.51 8.02 -5.31
CA VAL A 86 6.74 7.59 -6.00
C VAL A 86 6.40 6.82 -7.28
N CYS A 87 5.42 5.90 -7.25
CA CYS A 87 4.95 5.22 -8.46
C CYS A 87 4.47 6.22 -9.52
N LEU A 88 3.71 7.25 -9.15
CA LEU A 88 3.27 8.29 -10.09
C LEU A 88 4.45 9.06 -10.68
N LEU A 89 5.44 9.44 -9.85
CA LEU A 89 6.65 10.13 -10.30
C LEU A 89 7.50 9.29 -11.25
N VAL A 90 7.48 7.96 -11.12
CA VAL A 90 8.16 7.04 -12.04
C VAL A 90 7.38 6.87 -13.34
N VAL A 91 6.04 6.83 -13.28
CA VAL A 91 5.20 6.64 -14.48
C VAL A 91 5.12 7.93 -15.33
N LEU A 92 5.11 9.11 -14.72
CA LEU A 92 5.08 10.42 -15.40
C LEU A 92 6.13 10.62 -16.51
N PRO A 93 7.44 10.44 -16.25
CA PRO A 93 8.49 10.64 -17.27
C PRO A 93 8.42 9.62 -18.40
N THR A 94 7.77 8.47 -18.18
CA THR A 94 7.53 7.48 -19.24
C THR A 94 6.64 8.02 -20.35
N TYR A 95 5.82 9.06 -20.13
CA TYR A 95 4.94 9.64 -21.15
C TYR A 95 5.71 10.08 -22.42
N SER A 96 6.91 10.63 -22.26
CA SER A 96 7.76 11.09 -23.36
C SER A 96 8.24 9.97 -24.28
N TYR A 97 8.21 8.71 -23.82
CA TYR A 97 8.72 7.55 -24.56
C TYR A 97 7.64 6.78 -25.34
N ARG A 98 6.42 7.33 -25.48
CA ARG A 98 5.26 6.68 -26.13
C ARG A 98 5.04 5.22 -25.66
N PRO A 99 4.83 4.99 -24.35
CA PRO A 99 4.58 3.66 -23.81
C PRO A 99 3.21 3.14 -24.25
N HIS A 100 2.99 1.84 -24.10
CA HIS A 100 1.68 1.22 -24.36
C HIS A 100 0.60 1.89 -23.50
N MET A 101 -0.38 2.56 -24.12
CA MET A 101 -1.34 3.43 -23.42
C MET A 101 -2.06 2.74 -22.27
N ALA A 102 -2.43 1.47 -22.42
CA ALA A 102 -3.08 0.70 -21.37
C ALA A 102 -2.24 0.61 -20.08
N ALA A 103 -0.94 0.33 -20.20
CA ALA A 103 -0.06 0.21 -19.05
C ALA A 103 0.25 1.58 -18.40
N TYR A 104 0.29 2.65 -19.20
CA TYR A 104 0.41 4.02 -18.71
C TYR A 104 -0.85 4.47 -17.93
N VAL A 105 -2.04 4.23 -18.48
CA VAL A 105 -3.32 4.56 -17.82
C VAL A 105 -3.50 3.76 -16.53
N ILE A 106 -3.17 2.47 -16.53
CA ILE A 106 -3.18 1.63 -15.32
C ILE A 106 -2.15 2.14 -14.31
N GLY A 107 -0.94 2.46 -14.76
CA GLY A 107 0.13 3.02 -13.93
C GLY A 107 -0.23 4.37 -13.28
N LEU A 108 -1.15 5.14 -13.88
CA LEU A 108 -1.66 6.39 -13.31
C LEU A 108 -2.90 6.18 -12.42
N LEU A 109 -3.90 5.45 -12.93
CA LEU A 109 -5.20 5.29 -12.27
C LEU A 109 -5.11 4.53 -10.96
N PHE A 110 -4.31 3.46 -10.91
CA PHE A 110 -4.20 2.62 -9.72
C PHE A 110 -3.57 3.33 -8.52
N PRO A 111 -2.44 4.06 -8.64
CA PRO A 111 -1.92 4.82 -7.51
C PRO A 111 -2.82 6.00 -7.11
N LEU A 112 -3.46 6.67 -8.08
CA LEU A 112 -4.45 7.71 -7.78
C LEU A 112 -5.66 7.15 -7.00
N ALA A 113 -6.21 6.03 -7.46
CA ALA A 113 -7.31 5.35 -6.77
C ALA A 113 -6.88 4.86 -5.38
N GLY A 114 -5.64 4.39 -5.22
CA GLY A 114 -5.06 4.02 -3.93
C GLY A 114 -4.95 5.20 -2.95
N LEU A 115 -4.47 6.35 -3.43
CA LEU A 115 -4.45 7.61 -2.68
C LEU A 115 -5.86 8.08 -2.31
N LEU A 116 -6.82 7.99 -3.23
CA LEU A 116 -8.21 8.35 -2.99
C LEU A 116 -8.84 7.45 -1.93
N LEU A 117 -8.58 6.13 -1.99
CA LEU A 117 -9.01 5.16 -1.00
C LEU A 117 -8.44 5.48 0.39
N LEU A 118 -7.15 5.82 0.45
CA LEU A 118 -6.47 6.23 1.70
C LEU A 118 -7.05 7.52 2.27
N ASN A 119 -7.52 8.44 1.42
CA ASN A 119 -8.13 9.69 1.83
C ASN A 119 -9.62 9.53 2.21
N SER A 120 -10.28 8.45 1.78
CA SER A 120 -11.70 8.20 2.06
C SER A 120 -12.01 8.15 3.56
N GLN A 121 -13.16 8.71 3.94
CA GLN A 121 -13.60 8.75 5.34
C GLN A 121 -13.64 7.37 5.98
N ARG A 122 -14.07 6.33 5.25
CA ARG A 122 -14.12 4.95 5.76
C ARG A 122 -12.73 4.42 6.15
N HIS A 123 -11.69 4.82 5.40
CA HIS A 123 -10.32 4.39 5.68
C HIS A 123 -9.72 5.17 6.86
N ARG A 124 -10.10 6.45 7.01
CA ARG A 124 -9.75 7.27 8.19
C ARG A 124 -10.39 6.71 9.46
N GLU A 125 -11.66 6.36 9.42
CA GLU A 125 -12.38 5.72 10.55
C GLU A 125 -11.72 4.40 10.97
N MET A 126 -11.34 3.55 10.01
CA MET A 126 -10.61 2.32 10.29
C MET A 126 -9.30 2.61 11.03
N ARG A 127 -8.53 3.60 10.56
CA ARG A 127 -7.24 3.97 11.17
C ARG A 127 -7.43 4.48 12.60
N GLN A 128 -8.43 5.33 12.84
CA GLN A 128 -8.73 5.83 14.19
C GLN A 128 -9.10 4.70 15.15
N LYS A 129 -9.98 3.78 14.73
CA LYS A 129 -10.36 2.59 15.51
C LYS A 129 -9.17 1.67 15.82
N LEU A 130 -8.25 1.50 14.87
CA LEU A 130 -7.04 0.69 15.09
C LEU A 130 -6.07 1.34 16.09
N VAL A 131 -5.94 2.67 16.08
CA VAL A 131 -5.14 3.42 17.07
C VAL A 131 -5.79 3.30 18.46
N GLU A 132 -7.11 3.45 18.56
CA GLU A 132 -7.84 3.28 19.81
C GLU A 132 -7.66 1.88 20.41
N LEU A 133 -7.79 0.83 19.59
CA LEU A 133 -7.54 -0.56 20.00
C LEU A 133 -6.10 -0.77 20.50
N ARG A 134 -5.12 -0.08 19.92
CA ARG A 134 -3.74 -0.12 20.39
C ARG A 134 -3.59 0.53 21.76
N HIS A 135 -4.16 1.71 21.98
CA HIS A 135 -4.13 2.37 23.28
C HIS A 135 -4.79 1.50 24.37
N LEU A 136 -5.91 0.85 24.05
CA LEU A 136 -6.57 -0.10 24.95
C LEU A 136 -5.67 -1.30 25.30
N ARG A 137 -4.94 -1.87 24.32
CA ARG A 137 -3.96 -2.94 24.57
C ARG A 137 -2.82 -2.47 25.47
N GLN A 138 -2.25 -1.29 25.19
CA GLN A 138 -1.17 -0.72 26.00
C GLN A 138 -1.61 -0.42 27.44
N ALA A 139 -2.81 0.12 27.62
CA ALA A 139 -3.39 0.38 28.94
C ALA A 139 -3.64 -0.93 29.73
N ALA A 140 -4.11 -1.99 29.07
CA ALA A 140 -4.28 -3.29 29.70
C ALA A 140 -2.94 -3.90 30.15
N THR A 141 -1.90 -3.84 29.32
CA THR A 141 -0.56 -4.32 29.68
C THR A 141 0.07 -3.50 30.80
N ALA A 142 -0.11 -2.17 30.78
CA ALA A 142 0.38 -1.28 31.84
C ALA A 142 -0.33 -1.54 33.18
N LYS A 143 -1.63 -1.82 33.16
CA LYS A 143 -2.41 -2.15 34.36
C LYS A 143 -2.01 -3.49 34.96
N TYR A 144 -1.60 -4.46 34.13
CA TYR A 144 -1.09 -5.75 34.60
C TYR A 144 0.33 -5.67 35.16
N LYS A 145 1.19 -4.81 34.60
CA LYS A 145 2.57 -4.60 35.11
C LYS A 145 2.63 -3.82 36.43
N LYS A 146 1.55 -3.12 36.79
CA LYS A 146 1.45 -2.30 38.02
C LYS A 146 0.83 -3.06 39.20
N ARG A 147 0.43 -4.32 39.00
CA ARG A 147 -0.20 -5.20 39.99
C ARG A 147 0.75 -6.34 40.31
#